data_AF-A0A1S3TND3-F1
#
_entry.id   AF-A0A1S3TND3-F1
#
_cell.length_a   1.000
_cell.length_b   1.000
_cell.length_c   1.000
_cell.angle_alpha   90.00
_cell.angle_beta   90.00
_cell.angle_gamma   90.00
#
_symmetry.space_group_name_H-M   'P 1'
#
loop_
_entity.id
_entity.type
_entity.pdbx_description
1 polymer ?
#
loop_
_entity_poly.entity_id
_entity_poly.type
_entity_poly.pdbx_seq_one_letter_code
_entity_poly.pdbx_strand_id
1 'polypeptide(L)'
;MAKLFYFLLLLFIQTISAQVAPTPAGPTNITQVLEKAGQFTTFIKLLKATQTADRLNSQLNNSNQGLTLFAPTDNAFSSLKAGTLNSINSQDQMQLVQFHILPTLYSISQFQTASNPLHTQAGNSDDGEYPLNVTTSGNQVNLTTGVVDTTVSNTIFSDNQLAVYQVDKVLLPMALFGSAAPAAAPAEAPAPTKPEKNVRAGAADSPSGSSDSSADASSAVSLKRKTVEVVTFVFAVIAVSCF
;
A
#
# COMPACT_ATOMS: atom_id res chain seq x y z
N MET A 1 -84.90 12.48 6.38
CA MET A 1 -84.11 12.47 7.63
C MET A 1 -82.86 11.64 7.37
N ALA A 2 -81.61 12.06 7.53
CA ALA A 2 -80.95 13.37 7.68
C ALA A 2 -79.59 13.24 6.93
N LYS A 3 -78.98 14.22 6.26
CA LYS A 3 -78.49 15.51 6.77
C LYS A 3 -77.72 15.42 8.08
N LEU A 4 -76.63 14.63 8.11
CA LEU A 4 -75.46 14.87 8.97
C LEU A 4 -74.23 14.11 8.41
N PHE A 5 -73.01 14.48 8.82
CA PHE A 5 -71.73 13.99 8.28
C PHE A 5 -71.35 14.45 6.86
N TYR A 6 -71.69 15.70 6.53
CA TYR A 6 -70.60 16.60 6.11
C TYR A 6 -69.83 17.01 7.38
N PHE A 7 -68.53 17.31 7.27
CA PHE A 7 -67.65 17.79 8.36
C PHE A 7 -66.99 16.72 9.28
N LEU A 8 -66.01 15.98 8.74
CA LEU A 8 -64.74 15.76 9.47
C LEU A 8 -63.60 15.37 8.51
N LEU A 9 -62.41 15.91 8.79
CA LEU A 9 -61.09 15.56 8.24
C LEU A 9 -60.78 15.89 6.76
N LEU A 10 -60.72 17.19 6.48
CA LEU A 10 -59.53 17.73 5.79
C LEU A 10 -58.25 17.28 6.54
N LEU A 11 -57.14 17.14 5.81
CA LEU A 11 -55.81 16.62 6.23
C LEU A 11 -55.64 15.10 6.19
N PHE A 12 -55.33 14.58 5.00
CA PHE A 12 -54.17 13.70 4.79
C PHE A 12 -53.68 13.84 3.34
N ILE A 13 -53.25 15.05 2.97
CA ILE A 13 -52.32 15.19 1.84
C ILE A 13 -51.00 14.62 2.35
N GLN A 14 -50.77 13.34 2.06
CA GLN A 14 -49.46 12.72 2.24
C GLN A 14 -48.48 13.49 1.38
N THR A 15 -47.66 14.34 1.99
CA THR A 15 -46.50 14.94 1.34
C THR A 15 -45.55 13.80 1.03
N ILE A 16 -45.69 13.24 -0.17
CA ILE A 16 -44.71 12.34 -0.75
C ILE A 16 -43.46 13.21 -0.89
N SER A 17 -42.57 13.13 0.10
CA SER A 17 -41.22 13.62 -0.07
C SER A 17 -40.68 12.87 -1.26
N ALA A 18 -40.39 13.59 -2.35
CA ALA A 18 -39.68 13.02 -3.47
C ALA A 18 -38.28 12.69 -2.93
N GLN A 19 -38.13 11.48 -2.38
CA GLN A 19 -36.84 10.87 -2.19
C GLN A 19 -36.19 10.95 -3.57
N VAL A 20 -35.18 11.83 -3.68
CA VAL A 20 -34.36 11.91 -4.88
C VAL A 20 -33.77 10.52 -5.02
N ALA A 21 -34.33 9.73 -5.94
CA ALA A 21 -33.82 8.42 -6.23
C ALA A 21 -32.33 8.61 -6.51
N PRO A 22 -31.43 7.83 -5.89
CA PRO A 22 -30.00 8.04 -6.03
C PRO A 22 -29.71 8.06 -7.53
N THR A 23 -29.32 9.24 -8.03
CA THR A 23 -29.05 9.45 -9.45
C THR A 23 -28.08 8.34 -9.85
N PRO A 24 -28.36 7.54 -10.89
CA PRO A 24 -27.47 6.47 -11.30
C PRO A 24 -26.06 7.03 -11.37
N ALA A 25 -25.17 6.52 -10.52
CA ALA A 25 -23.85 7.10 -10.36
C ALA A 25 -23.19 7.09 -11.73
N GLY A 26 -22.84 8.28 -12.24
CA GLY A 26 -22.01 8.37 -13.44
C GLY A 26 -20.70 7.61 -13.20
N PRO A 27 -20.04 7.12 -14.26
CA PRO A 27 -18.87 6.24 -14.14
C PRO A 27 -17.87 6.79 -13.11
N THR A 28 -17.70 6.06 -12.00
CA THR A 28 -17.00 6.55 -10.81
C THR A 28 -15.57 6.97 -11.19
N ASN A 29 -15.27 8.25 -10.99
CA ASN A 29 -14.02 8.84 -11.42
C ASN A 29 -13.28 9.48 -10.24
N ILE A 30 -12.16 8.88 -9.85
CA ILE A 30 -11.39 9.25 -8.66
C ILE A 30 -10.94 10.71 -8.72
N THR A 31 -10.49 11.17 -9.89
CA THR A 31 -10.06 12.55 -10.09
C THR A 31 -11.21 13.53 -9.79
N GLN A 32 -12.42 13.26 -10.27
CA GLN A 32 -13.57 14.14 -10.02
C GLN A 32 -13.98 14.14 -8.55
N VAL A 33 -13.95 12.98 -7.88
CA VAL A 33 -14.22 12.87 -6.44
C VAL A 33 -13.25 13.74 -5.63
N LEU A 34 -11.95 13.66 -5.94
CA LEU A 34 -10.92 14.46 -5.27
C LEU A 34 -11.01 15.95 -5.62
N GLU A 35 -11.31 16.30 -6.87
CA GLU A 35 -11.51 17.69 -7.32
C GLU A 35 -12.74 18.34 -6.65
N LYS A 36 -13.82 17.57 -6.43
CA LYS A 36 -15.01 18.05 -5.69
C LYS A 36 -14.73 18.34 -4.21
N ALA A 37 -13.79 17.62 -3.60
CA ALA A 37 -13.37 17.86 -2.22
C ALA A 37 -12.32 18.98 -2.09
N GLY A 38 -11.68 19.42 -3.19
CA GLY A 38 -10.90 20.65 -3.29
C GLY A 38 -9.53 20.69 -2.58
N GLN A 39 -9.23 19.75 -1.70
CA GLN A 39 -8.07 19.75 -0.79
C GLN A 39 -6.99 18.71 -1.13
N PHE A 40 -7.01 18.20 -2.37
CA PHE A 40 -6.18 17.09 -2.86
C PHE A 40 -5.39 17.45 -4.13
N THR A 41 -5.15 18.73 -4.36
CA THR A 41 -4.62 19.29 -5.62
C THR A 41 -3.26 18.67 -6.00
N THR A 42 -2.39 18.47 -5.01
CA THR A 42 -1.07 17.86 -5.17
C THR A 42 -1.18 16.37 -5.48
N PHE A 43 -2.06 15.66 -4.79
CA PHE A 43 -2.30 14.23 -5.04
C PHE A 43 -2.88 13.99 -6.44
N ILE A 44 -3.84 14.82 -6.87
CA ILE A 44 -4.40 14.78 -8.24
C ILE A 44 -3.30 14.99 -9.29
N LYS A 45 -2.34 15.90 -9.06
CA LYS A 45 -1.20 16.10 -9.97
C LYS A 45 -0.31 14.86 -10.04
N LEU A 46 0.01 14.23 -8.90
CA LEU A 46 0.78 12.98 -8.88
C LEU A 46 0.03 11.87 -9.63
N LEU A 47 -1.24 11.63 -9.31
CA LEU A 47 -2.09 10.62 -9.95
C LEU A 47 -2.21 10.79 -11.48
N LYS A 48 -2.20 12.03 -11.98
CA LYS A 48 -2.17 12.36 -13.42
C LYS A 48 -0.77 12.14 -14.01
N ALA A 49 0.29 12.55 -13.32
CA ALA A 49 1.68 12.39 -13.77
C ALA A 49 2.12 10.91 -13.87
N THR A 50 1.65 10.06 -12.96
CA THR A 50 1.93 8.61 -12.94
C THR A 50 0.93 7.78 -13.75
N GLN A 51 -0.03 8.43 -14.42
CA GLN A 51 -1.16 7.80 -15.14
C GLN A 51 -2.01 6.82 -14.29
N THR A 52 -1.84 6.86 -12.95
CA THR A 52 -2.52 5.94 -12.05
C THR A 52 -4.01 6.25 -11.97
N ALA A 53 -4.42 7.52 -12.10
CA ALA A 53 -5.83 7.90 -12.19
C ALA A 53 -6.58 7.12 -13.29
N ASP A 54 -6.02 7.09 -14.51
CA ASP A 54 -6.66 6.46 -15.67
C ASP A 54 -6.72 4.93 -15.53
N ARG A 55 -5.67 4.32 -14.96
CA ARG A 55 -5.63 2.89 -14.63
C ARG A 55 -6.70 2.51 -13.60
N LEU A 56 -6.83 3.27 -12.50
CA LEU A 56 -7.83 2.99 -11.46
C LEU A 56 -9.26 3.24 -11.96
N ASN A 57 -9.49 4.34 -12.68
CA ASN A 57 -10.77 4.61 -13.33
C ASN A 57 -11.13 3.46 -14.31
N SER A 58 -10.17 2.96 -15.09
CA SER A 58 -10.39 1.80 -15.96
C SER A 58 -10.72 0.54 -15.17
N GLN A 59 -10.05 0.29 -14.03
CA GLN A 59 -10.36 -0.84 -13.16
C GLN A 59 -11.80 -0.75 -12.60
N LEU A 60 -12.21 0.40 -12.06
CA LEU A 60 -13.57 0.60 -11.51
C LEU A 60 -14.67 0.42 -12.56
N ASN A 61 -14.41 0.82 -13.82
CA ASN A 61 -15.41 0.74 -14.89
C ASN A 61 -15.43 -0.61 -15.63
N ASN A 62 -14.40 -1.45 -15.50
CA ASN A 62 -14.30 -2.74 -16.20
C ASN A 62 -14.22 -3.96 -15.27
N SER A 63 -14.11 -3.77 -13.95
CA SER A 63 -14.00 -4.83 -12.96
C SER A 63 -15.00 -4.61 -11.82
N ASN A 64 -15.48 -5.70 -11.23
CA ASN A 64 -16.27 -5.67 -9.99
C ASN A 64 -15.38 -5.75 -8.73
N GLN A 65 -14.05 -5.64 -8.89
CA GLN A 65 -13.13 -5.54 -7.76
C GLN A 65 -13.17 -4.14 -7.17
N GLY A 66 -13.60 -4.06 -5.90
CA GLY A 66 -13.60 -2.79 -5.19
C GLY A 66 -12.20 -2.35 -4.75
N LEU A 67 -11.98 -1.05 -4.63
CA LEU A 67 -10.70 -0.41 -4.32
C LEU A 67 -10.83 0.51 -3.11
N THR A 68 -9.73 0.67 -2.37
CA THR A 68 -9.62 1.69 -1.32
C THR A 68 -8.48 2.64 -1.64
N LEU A 69 -8.71 3.95 -1.50
CA LEU A 69 -7.76 5.00 -1.77
C LEU A 69 -7.58 5.88 -0.52
N PHE A 70 -6.36 5.92 0.01
CA PHE A 70 -5.95 6.90 1.01
C PHE A 70 -5.50 8.17 0.30
N ALA A 71 -6.29 9.23 0.38
CA ALA A 71 -6.01 10.53 -0.23
C ALA A 71 -5.34 11.46 0.80
N PRO A 72 -4.02 11.72 0.69
CA PRO A 72 -3.35 12.71 1.51
C PRO A 72 -3.72 14.12 1.07
N THR A 73 -4.07 14.99 2.03
CA THR A 73 -4.42 16.39 1.77
C THR A 73 -3.22 17.22 1.31
N ASP A 74 -3.46 18.39 0.71
CA ASP A 74 -2.40 19.35 0.40
C ASP A 74 -1.60 19.80 1.66
N ASN A 75 -2.22 19.78 2.84
CA ASN A 75 -1.54 19.97 4.13
C ASN A 75 -0.65 18.78 4.55
N ALA A 76 -1.03 17.55 4.16
CA ALA A 76 -0.21 16.36 4.38
C ALA A 76 1.10 16.43 3.56
N PHE A 77 1.04 16.87 2.30
CA PHE A 77 2.22 17.15 1.49
C PHE A 77 3.05 18.31 2.03
N SER A 78 2.41 19.38 2.49
CA SER A 78 3.08 20.53 3.12
C SER A 78 3.76 20.17 4.44
N SER A 79 3.33 19.08 5.09
CA SER A 79 3.98 18.52 6.29
C SER A 79 5.21 17.65 5.99
N LEU A 80 5.45 17.28 4.73
CA LEU A 80 6.65 16.52 4.36
C LEU A 80 7.90 17.40 4.40
N LYS A 81 9.06 16.77 4.54
CA LYS A 81 10.33 17.46 4.46
C LYS A 81 10.50 18.09 3.07
N ALA A 82 10.88 19.36 3.03
CA ALA A 82 11.09 20.09 1.78
C ALA A 82 12.08 19.34 0.88
N GLY A 83 11.68 19.06 -0.36
CA GLY A 83 12.47 18.31 -1.33
C GLY A 83 12.14 16.82 -1.45
N THR A 84 11.42 16.18 -0.52
CA THR A 84 11.17 14.72 -0.53
C THR A 84 10.58 14.19 -1.84
N LEU A 85 9.62 14.89 -2.46
CA LEU A 85 9.06 14.47 -3.75
C LEU A 85 9.97 14.77 -4.97
N ASN A 86 10.93 15.68 -4.81
CA ASN A 86 11.91 16.04 -5.84
C ASN A 86 13.19 15.20 -5.76
N SER A 87 13.46 14.56 -4.61
CA SER A 87 14.60 13.67 -4.42
C SER A 87 14.35 12.23 -4.87
N ILE A 88 13.10 11.89 -5.19
CA ILE A 88 12.69 10.57 -5.69
C ILE A 88 12.43 10.61 -7.19
N ASN A 89 12.67 9.50 -7.88
CA ASN A 89 12.49 9.40 -9.33
C ASN A 89 11.02 9.11 -9.72
N SER A 90 10.69 9.11 -11.01
CA SER A 90 9.31 8.89 -11.49
C SER A 90 8.73 7.49 -11.14
N GLN A 91 9.58 6.47 -11.07
CA GLN A 91 9.19 5.11 -10.64
C GLN A 91 8.83 5.11 -9.15
N ASP A 92 9.65 5.76 -8.33
CA ASP A 92 9.42 5.90 -6.89
C ASP A 92 8.16 6.74 -6.60
N GLN A 93 7.88 7.77 -7.42
CA GLN A 93 6.65 8.56 -7.34
C GLN A 93 5.41 7.70 -7.65
N MET A 94 5.47 6.88 -8.71
CA MET A 94 4.43 5.90 -9.00
C MET A 94 4.26 4.90 -7.84
N GLN A 95 5.36 4.45 -7.24
CA GLN A 95 5.34 3.51 -6.12
C GLN A 95 4.74 4.12 -4.84
N LEU A 96 5.05 5.38 -4.54
CA LEU A 96 4.41 6.15 -3.46
C LEU A 96 2.90 6.27 -3.71
N VAL A 97 2.46 6.57 -4.94
CA VAL A 97 1.03 6.63 -5.28
C VAL A 97 0.37 5.25 -5.14
N GLN A 98 0.99 4.19 -5.63
CA GLN A 98 0.49 2.81 -5.51
C GLN A 98 0.36 2.33 -4.05
N PHE A 99 1.21 2.83 -3.15
CA PHE A 99 1.15 2.48 -1.72
C PHE A 99 -0.06 3.09 -1.00
N HIS A 100 -0.63 4.17 -1.54
CA HIS A 100 -1.86 4.77 -1.05
C HIS A 100 -3.14 4.02 -1.51
N ILE A 101 -3.00 2.95 -2.30
CA ILE A 101 -4.12 2.25 -2.92
C ILE A 101 -4.13 0.79 -2.44
N LEU A 102 -5.27 0.33 -1.92
CA LEU A 102 -5.53 -1.08 -1.65
C LEU A 102 -6.27 -1.71 -2.84
N PRO A 103 -5.88 -2.91 -3.30
CA PRO A 103 -6.55 -3.65 -4.38
C PRO A 103 -7.89 -4.30 -3.94
N THR A 104 -8.42 -3.90 -2.78
CA THR A 104 -9.65 -4.41 -2.16
C THR A 104 -10.39 -3.24 -1.48
N LEU A 105 -11.72 -3.26 -1.49
CA LEU A 105 -12.56 -2.35 -0.71
C LEU A 105 -12.51 -2.71 0.79
N TYR A 106 -12.09 -1.76 1.62
CA TYR A 106 -12.16 -1.83 3.08
C TYR A 106 -13.01 -0.69 3.60
N SER A 107 -14.10 -1.03 4.29
CA SER A 107 -14.85 -0.10 5.14
C SER A 107 -14.19 0.06 6.51
N ILE A 108 -14.57 1.11 7.26
CA ILE A 108 -14.13 1.35 8.64
C ILE A 108 -14.31 0.10 9.54
N SER A 109 -15.42 -0.63 9.38
CA SER A 109 -15.65 -1.87 10.13
C SER A 109 -14.73 -3.02 9.69
N GLN A 110 -14.40 -3.13 8.39
CA GLN A 110 -13.48 -4.16 7.91
C GLN A 110 -12.03 -3.91 8.36
N PHE A 111 -11.62 -2.65 8.55
CA PHE A 111 -10.33 -2.30 9.16
C PHE A 111 -10.20 -2.75 10.63
N GLN A 112 -11.31 -2.99 11.34
CA GLN A 112 -11.26 -3.55 12.71
C GLN A 112 -10.90 -5.04 12.74
N THR A 113 -11.28 -5.77 11.68
CA THR A 113 -11.05 -7.22 11.53
C THR A 113 -9.95 -7.56 10.54
N ALA A 114 -9.23 -6.56 10.04
CA ALA A 114 -8.18 -6.74 9.04
C ALA A 114 -6.92 -7.37 9.66
N SER A 115 -6.38 -8.38 8.99
CA SER A 115 -5.03 -8.89 9.29
C SER A 115 -3.98 -7.86 8.87
N ASN A 116 -2.99 -7.65 9.74
CA ASN A 116 -1.85 -6.80 9.45
C ASN A 116 -0.63 -7.64 9.04
N PRO A 117 0.25 -7.13 8.15
CA PRO A 117 0.11 -5.90 7.35
C PRO A 117 -0.89 -6.04 6.18
N LEU A 118 -1.42 -4.91 5.70
CA LEU A 118 -2.28 -4.84 4.52
C LEU A 118 -1.48 -4.80 3.22
N HIS A 119 -1.97 -5.54 2.21
CA HIS A 119 -1.45 -5.49 0.85
C HIS A 119 -1.87 -4.19 0.13
N THR A 120 -0.91 -3.49 -0.47
CA THR A 120 -1.13 -2.28 -1.28
C THR A 120 -0.86 -2.56 -2.76
N GLN A 121 -1.19 -1.65 -3.68
CA GLN A 121 -0.80 -1.82 -5.09
C GLN A 121 0.71 -1.65 -5.33
N ALA A 122 1.48 -1.08 -4.39
CA ALA A 122 2.93 -0.91 -4.56
C ALA A 122 3.67 -2.25 -4.51
N GLY A 123 3.21 -3.17 -3.66
CA GLY A 123 3.89 -4.44 -3.45
C GLY A 123 3.37 -5.15 -2.22
N ASN A 124 3.92 -6.33 -1.98
CA ASN A 124 3.61 -7.11 -0.80
C ASN A 124 4.49 -6.68 0.40
N SER A 125 4.04 -7.02 1.60
CA SER A 125 4.74 -6.71 2.85
C SER A 125 5.63 -7.86 3.34
N ASP A 126 5.67 -9.01 2.66
CA ASP A 126 6.42 -10.22 3.07
C ASP A 126 7.90 -9.95 3.32
N ASP A 127 8.55 -9.22 2.40
CA ASP A 127 9.97 -8.83 2.49
C ASP A 127 10.19 -7.59 3.40
N GLY A 128 9.14 -7.10 4.06
CA GLY A 128 9.17 -5.89 4.89
C GLY A 128 9.30 -4.57 4.11
N GLU A 129 9.22 -4.59 2.77
CA GLU A 129 9.39 -3.40 1.93
C GLU A 129 8.20 -2.43 2.00
N TYR A 130 6.97 -2.97 1.97
CA TYR A 130 5.72 -2.23 1.93
C TYR A 130 4.75 -2.59 3.07
N PRO A 131 5.14 -2.48 4.35
CA PRO A 131 4.24 -2.73 5.47
C PRO A 131 3.26 -1.57 5.63
N LEU A 132 1.96 -1.85 5.51
CA LEU A 132 0.90 -0.93 5.91
C LEU A 132 0.08 -1.56 7.03
N ASN A 133 0.35 -1.16 8.27
CA ASN A 133 -0.39 -1.62 9.42
C ASN A 133 -1.58 -0.70 9.68
N VAL A 134 -2.71 -1.28 10.08
CA VAL A 134 -3.94 -0.59 10.43
C VAL A 134 -4.37 -0.98 11.83
N THR A 135 -4.64 0.00 12.67
CA THR A 135 -5.19 -0.20 14.02
C THR A 135 -6.40 0.70 14.20
N THR A 136 -7.46 0.17 14.81
CA THR A 136 -8.69 0.94 15.03
C THR A 136 -8.86 1.23 16.52
N SER A 137 -9.15 2.48 16.86
CA SER A 137 -9.45 2.94 18.22
C SER A 137 -10.85 3.52 18.26
N GLY A 138 -11.83 2.71 18.70
CA GLY A 138 -13.25 3.05 18.59
C GLY A 138 -13.69 3.14 17.12
N ASN A 139 -14.02 4.34 16.66
CA ASN A 139 -14.34 4.62 15.25
C ASN A 139 -13.18 5.25 14.46
N GLN A 140 -12.05 5.55 15.12
CA GLN A 140 -10.87 6.17 14.49
C GLN A 140 -9.95 5.08 13.92
N VAL A 141 -9.65 5.16 12.62
CA VAL A 141 -8.65 4.31 11.98
C VAL A 141 -7.30 5.03 11.98
N ASN A 142 -6.26 4.34 12.45
CA ASN A 142 -4.86 4.77 12.43
C ASN A 142 -4.09 3.84 11.48
N LEU A 143 -3.17 4.42 10.71
CA LEU A 143 -2.32 3.75 9.73
C LEU A 143 -0.85 3.99 10.09
N THR A 144 -0.04 2.93 10.05
CA THR A 144 1.39 2.96 10.39
C THR A 144 2.20 2.30 9.28
N THR A 145 3.22 3.00 8.77
CA THR A 145 4.12 2.50 7.72
C THR A 145 5.50 2.09 8.23
N GLY A 146 5.73 2.19 9.55
CA GLY A 146 7.06 2.10 10.17
C GLY A 146 7.90 3.38 10.02
N VAL A 147 7.60 4.22 9.02
CA VAL A 147 8.23 5.54 8.80
C VAL A 147 7.31 6.68 9.24
N VAL A 148 6.01 6.53 9.03
CA VAL A 148 4.96 7.52 9.36
C VAL A 148 3.78 6.83 10.03
N ASP A 149 3.28 7.48 11.09
CA ASP A 149 1.97 7.23 11.68
C ASP A 149 0.99 8.32 11.22
N THR A 150 -0.22 7.94 10.84
CA THR A 150 -1.27 8.85 10.39
C THR A 150 -2.66 8.35 10.75
N THR A 151 -3.64 9.23 10.71
CA THR A 151 -5.06 8.94 10.93
C THR A 151 -5.86 9.09 9.65
N VAL A 152 -6.95 8.32 9.53
CA VAL A 152 -8.02 8.58 8.57
C VAL A 152 -8.92 9.67 9.17
N SER A 153 -8.78 10.90 8.71
CA SER A 153 -9.52 12.04 9.28
C SER A 153 -10.95 12.19 8.76
N ASN A 154 -11.24 11.68 7.55
CA ASN A 154 -12.60 11.73 6.98
C ASN A 154 -12.83 10.68 5.89
N THR A 155 -14.10 10.37 5.59
CA THR A 155 -14.50 9.64 4.37
C THR A 155 -14.92 10.66 3.32
N ILE A 156 -14.18 10.74 2.20
CA ILE A 156 -14.47 11.66 1.10
C ILE A 156 -15.53 11.07 0.16
N PHE A 157 -15.48 9.75 -0.04
CA PHE A 157 -16.40 9.01 -0.88
C PHE A 157 -16.44 7.55 -0.42
N SER A 158 -17.59 6.91 -0.48
CA SER A 158 -17.71 5.47 -0.24
C SER A 158 -18.95 4.95 -0.95
N ASP A 159 -18.76 3.99 -1.86
CA ASP A 159 -19.83 3.17 -2.43
C ASP A 159 -19.45 1.68 -2.34
N ASN A 160 -20.05 0.82 -3.17
CA ASN A 160 -19.79 -0.62 -3.20
C ASN A 160 -18.50 -1.03 -3.96
N GLN A 161 -17.84 -0.09 -4.66
CA GLN A 161 -16.69 -0.32 -5.53
C GLN A 161 -15.48 0.57 -5.20
N LEU A 162 -15.67 1.74 -4.59
CA LEU A 162 -14.61 2.67 -4.24
C LEU A 162 -14.86 3.28 -2.85
N ALA A 163 -13.85 3.17 -1.98
CA ALA A 163 -13.75 3.94 -0.75
C ALA A 163 -12.57 4.92 -0.86
N VAL A 164 -12.81 6.21 -0.60
CA VAL A 164 -11.78 7.27 -0.57
C VAL A 164 -11.72 7.87 0.83
N TYR A 165 -10.61 7.66 1.50
CA TYR A 165 -10.35 8.12 2.86
C TYR A 165 -9.32 9.25 2.87
N GLN A 166 -9.65 10.35 3.53
CA GLN A 166 -8.70 11.43 3.78
C GLN A 166 -7.68 10.98 4.83
N VAL A 167 -6.39 11.26 4.59
CA VAL A 167 -5.32 11.08 5.58
C VAL A 167 -4.53 12.37 5.84
N ASP A 168 -4.09 12.55 7.09
CA ASP A 168 -3.42 13.78 7.56
C ASP A 168 -1.92 13.84 7.24
N LYS A 169 -1.29 12.68 6.97
CA LYS A 169 0.08 12.55 6.47
C LYS A 169 0.12 11.66 5.23
N VAL A 170 1.08 11.93 4.35
CA VAL A 170 1.38 11.07 3.20
C VAL A 170 1.97 9.76 3.72
N LEU A 171 1.44 8.63 3.26
CA LEU A 171 1.96 7.30 3.58
C LEU A 171 3.31 7.11 2.88
N LEU A 172 4.36 6.89 3.65
CA LEU A 172 5.72 6.72 3.15
C LEU A 172 6.14 5.23 3.24
N PRO A 173 6.35 4.53 2.10
CA PRO A 173 6.87 3.16 2.09
C PRO A 173 8.22 3.03 2.78
N MET A 174 8.42 1.93 3.52
CA MET A 174 9.70 1.68 4.19
C MET A 174 10.84 1.41 3.19
N ALA A 175 10.55 0.79 2.04
CA ALA A 175 11.53 0.61 0.96
C ALA A 175 12.10 1.92 0.37
N LEU A 176 11.33 3.02 0.41
CA LEU A 176 11.72 4.31 -0.18
C LEU A 176 12.22 5.33 0.85
N PHE A 177 11.67 5.29 2.07
CA PHE A 177 11.90 6.31 3.11
C PHE A 177 12.31 5.75 4.46
N GLY A 178 12.44 4.43 4.60
CA GLY A 178 13.03 3.80 5.78
C GLY A 178 14.49 4.19 5.95
N SER A 179 14.98 4.07 7.20
CA SER A 179 16.42 4.16 7.44
C SER A 179 17.09 2.98 6.72
N ALA A 180 17.90 3.29 5.70
CA ALA A 180 18.41 2.28 4.79
C ALA A 180 19.19 1.16 5.52
N ALA A 181 18.65 -0.05 5.48
CA ALA A 181 19.52 -1.19 5.21
C ALA A 181 20.20 -0.87 3.87
N PRO A 182 21.53 -0.91 3.74
CA PRO A 182 22.20 -0.48 2.51
C PRO A 182 21.69 -1.26 1.30
N ALA A 183 20.86 -0.61 0.48
CA ALA A 183 20.54 -1.10 -0.86
C ALA A 183 21.87 -1.36 -1.57
N ALA A 184 22.02 -2.56 -2.13
CA ALA A 184 23.29 -3.09 -2.60
C ALA A 184 24.06 -2.05 -3.43
N ALA A 185 25.06 -1.42 -2.81
CA ALA A 185 26.06 -0.67 -3.54
C ALA A 185 26.63 -1.65 -4.59
N PRO A 186 26.68 -1.28 -5.88
CA PRO A 186 27.31 -2.12 -6.89
C PRO A 186 28.69 -2.50 -6.37
N ALA A 187 28.92 -3.80 -6.15
CA ALA A 187 30.05 -4.28 -5.36
C ALA A 187 31.33 -3.56 -5.80
N GLU A 188 31.85 -2.70 -4.92
CA GLU A 188 32.98 -1.84 -5.27
C GLU A 188 34.12 -2.75 -5.74
N ALA A 189 34.47 -2.59 -7.02
CA ALA A 189 35.47 -3.44 -7.65
C ALA A 189 36.75 -3.40 -6.80
N PRO A 190 37.38 -4.56 -6.51
CA PRO A 190 38.52 -4.61 -5.61
C PRO A 190 39.59 -3.62 -6.07
N ALA A 191 39.83 -2.59 -5.25
CA ALA A 191 40.68 -1.48 -5.61
C ALA A 191 42.09 -1.97 -5.98
N PRO A 192 42.70 -1.48 -7.07
CA PRO A 192 44.01 -1.95 -7.50
C PRO A 192 45.08 -1.53 -6.49
N THR A 193 45.80 -2.51 -5.94
CA THR A 193 46.91 -2.29 -5.03
C THR A 193 48.06 -1.59 -5.76
N LYS A 194 48.29 -0.31 -5.42
CA LYS A 194 49.44 0.46 -5.91
C LYS A 194 50.71 0.00 -5.18
N PRO A 195 51.83 -0.26 -5.88
CA PRO A 195 53.01 -0.87 -5.27
C PRO A 195 53.85 0.14 -4.48
N GLU A 196 54.23 -0.20 -3.25
CA GLU A 196 55.27 0.52 -2.51
C GLU A 196 56.66 -0.07 -2.77
N LYS A 197 57.63 0.84 -2.97
CA LYS A 197 58.97 0.54 -3.46
C LYS A 197 59.99 0.51 -2.31
N ASN A 198 60.31 -0.71 -1.87
CA ASN A 198 61.57 -1.16 -1.29
C ASN A 198 62.68 -0.10 -1.01
N VAL A 199 63.10 0.00 0.27
CA VAL A 199 64.53 0.18 0.64
C VAL A 199 64.91 -0.70 1.86
N ARG A 200 65.81 -1.67 1.61
CA ARG A 200 66.92 -2.26 2.42
C ARG A 200 67.20 -1.65 3.84
N ALA A 201 67.76 -2.33 4.85
CA ALA A 201 68.49 -3.62 5.02
C ALA A 201 68.30 -4.12 6.49
N GLY A 202 68.30 -5.40 6.87
CA GLY A 202 69.37 -6.43 6.86
C GLY A 202 69.61 -6.91 8.33
N ALA A 203 70.05 -8.12 8.68
CA ALA A 203 70.41 -9.34 7.93
C ALA A 203 70.44 -10.60 8.87
N ALA A 204 70.41 -11.80 8.28
CA ALA A 204 70.68 -13.15 8.85
C ALA A 204 69.69 -13.71 9.91
N ASP A 205 69.42 -15.02 10.02
CA ASP A 205 70.01 -16.20 9.33
C ASP A 205 68.95 -17.27 8.90
N SER A 206 69.36 -18.19 8.03
CA SER A 206 68.60 -19.30 7.38
C SER A 206 68.92 -20.67 8.04
N PRO A 207 68.60 -21.86 7.49
CA PRO A 207 67.68 -22.26 6.40
C PRO A 207 66.50 -23.12 6.98
N SER A 208 65.76 -24.03 6.32
CA SER A 208 65.70 -24.60 4.96
C SER A 208 64.30 -25.21 4.69
N GLY A 209 64.01 -25.66 3.45
CA GLY A 209 62.90 -26.59 3.17
C GLY A 209 62.09 -26.29 1.89
N SER A 210 62.50 -26.87 0.77
CA SER A 210 61.68 -27.03 -0.46
C SER A 210 60.61 -28.14 -0.25
N SER A 211 59.62 -28.43 -1.10
CA SER A 211 59.32 -28.09 -2.51
C SER A 211 57.90 -28.58 -2.87
N ASP A 212 57.29 -27.97 -3.89
CA ASP A 212 56.42 -28.59 -4.91
C ASP A 212 55.03 -29.23 -4.62
N SER A 213 54.21 -29.11 -5.68
CA SER A 213 53.20 -30.08 -6.17
C SER A 213 51.78 -30.17 -5.57
N SER A 214 50.87 -29.57 -6.34
CA SER A 214 49.67 -30.20 -6.93
C SER A 214 48.63 -30.97 -6.10
N ALA A 215 47.41 -30.42 -6.15
CA ALA A 215 46.15 -31.09 -6.56
C ALA A 215 45.38 -32.05 -5.62
N ASP A 216 44.06 -31.97 -5.82
CA ASP A 216 42.99 -32.95 -5.58
C ASP A 216 42.16 -32.90 -4.26
N ALA A 217 40.99 -33.54 -4.34
CA ALA A 217 40.03 -33.91 -3.30
C ALA A 217 39.19 -32.81 -2.61
N SER A 218 38.13 -32.40 -3.32
CA SER A 218 36.72 -32.53 -2.88
C SER A 218 36.36 -32.48 -1.38
N SER A 219 35.60 -31.46 -0.99
CA SER A 219 34.58 -31.55 0.08
C SER A 219 33.33 -30.75 -0.33
N ALA A 220 32.26 -31.43 -0.73
CA ALA A 220 31.16 -31.89 0.13
C ALA A 220 30.03 -30.84 0.32
N VAL A 221 29.14 -30.76 -0.67
CA VAL A 221 27.89 -29.97 -0.56
C VAL A 221 26.90 -30.66 0.39
N SER A 222 26.57 -30.01 1.51
CA SER A 222 25.60 -30.51 2.47
C SER A 222 24.16 -30.10 2.09
N LEU A 223 23.46 -30.97 1.34
CA LEU A 223 22.01 -30.87 1.16
C LEU A 223 21.27 -31.20 2.46
N LYS A 224 20.79 -30.17 3.18
CA LYS A 224 19.74 -30.36 4.19
C LYS A 224 18.36 -30.41 3.52
N ARG A 225 17.94 -31.62 3.15
CA ARG A 225 16.53 -31.91 2.86
C ARG A 225 15.69 -31.62 4.11
N LYS A 226 14.70 -30.73 4.00
CA LYS A 226 13.66 -30.56 5.01
C LYS A 226 12.38 -31.19 4.47
N THR A 227 11.85 -32.16 5.21
CA THR A 227 10.68 -32.96 4.83
C THR A 227 9.46 -32.08 4.63
N VAL A 228 8.75 -32.25 3.52
CA VAL A 228 7.44 -31.65 3.26
C VAL A 228 6.39 -32.61 3.79
N GLU A 229 5.71 -32.25 4.89
CA GLU A 229 4.51 -32.97 5.32
C GLU A 229 3.30 -32.46 4.54
N VAL A 230 2.68 -33.36 3.77
CA VAL A 230 1.49 -33.07 2.97
C VAL A 230 0.26 -33.35 3.83
N VAL A 231 -0.33 -32.29 4.41
CA VAL A 231 -1.61 -32.40 5.14
C VAL A 231 -2.77 -32.28 4.14
N THR A 232 -3.34 -33.41 3.75
CA THR A 232 -4.54 -33.47 2.90
C THR A 232 -5.80 -33.12 3.69
N PHE A 233 -6.34 -31.91 3.49
CA PHE A 233 -7.67 -31.55 3.98
C PHE A 233 -8.76 -32.01 3.01
N VAL A 234 -9.64 -32.91 3.47
CA VAL A 234 -10.82 -33.36 2.73
C VAL A 234 -11.96 -32.37 2.95
N PHE A 235 -12.47 -31.80 1.86
CA PHE A 235 -13.65 -30.93 1.89
C PHE A 235 -14.93 -31.74 2.10
N ALA A 236 -15.69 -31.43 3.15
CA ALA A 236 -17.06 -31.92 3.34
C ALA A 236 -18.05 -30.82 2.91
N VAL A 237 -18.70 -31.00 1.76
CA VAL A 237 -19.78 -30.12 1.30
C VAL A 237 -21.07 -30.53 2.00
N ILE A 238 -21.59 -29.68 2.88
CA ILE A 238 -22.94 -29.82 3.45
C ILE A 238 -23.80 -28.72 2.84
N ALA A 239 -24.58 -29.08 1.83
CA ALA A 239 -25.66 -28.25 1.32
C ALA A 239 -26.90 -28.46 2.20
N VAL A 240 -27.39 -27.38 2.83
CA VAL A 240 -28.74 -27.35 3.42
C VAL A 240 -29.53 -26.25 2.73
N SER A 241 -30.32 -26.67 1.75
CA SER A 241 -31.41 -25.87 1.19
C SER A 241 -32.68 -26.23 1.97
N CYS A 242 -33.24 -25.26 2.70
CA CYS A 242 -34.64 -25.32 3.15
C CYS A 242 -35.33 -23.99 2.89
N PHE A 243 -36.65 -24.10 2.72
CA PHE A 243 -37.59 -23.15 2.14
C PHE A 243 -38.10 -22.13 3.17
#